data_AF-A0A954VYH3-F1
#
_entry.id   AF-A0A954VYH3-F1
#
_cell.length_a   1.000
_cell.length_b   1.000
_cell.length_c   1.000
_cell.angle_alpha   90.00
_cell.angle_beta   90.00
_cell.angle_gamma   90.00
#
_symmetry.space_group_name_H-M   'P 1'
#
loop_
_entity.id
_entity.type
_entity.pdbx_description
1 polymer ?
#
loop_
_entity_poly.entity_id
_entity_poly.type
_entity_poly.pdbx_seq_one_letter_code
_entity_poly.pdbx_strand_id
1 'polypeptide(L)'
;MKNQLGTRSLFSLFAMTLITMPLLAEQLPDPDGQLADMTKKVKVFIIMGQSNTLEMGKVRGDKDGSLEYATNTENLYPFMVDDDGNWTKRLDVRNVHVMGSGGLGKSSVKRNDWLTVSGGKIGIEMGIGHQLGNALDEPVLILKSAIGNRSLGWDLLPPGSPSYEFDIEVKDKQTKQVETKTYIYAGYGQTPLSWEKGTEPMPIGWKAGVQYDGDVARAKDVLQQLTEFYPGATGYEIAGFLWWQGDKDRYNAGHAAMYEKNLVNLIAALRQDFDAPNAKFVCATLGQTSKENASGNEKLILDAMLAISDPEKHPSLSGQVATVYTHPLSMGGASNGHYGGNAKTYMNVG
;
A
#
# COMPACT_ATOMS: atom_id res chain seq x y z
N MET A 1 -55.69 -55.43 20.22
CA MET A 1 -54.35 -55.38 19.60
C MET A 1 -54.20 -54.04 18.90
N LYS A 2 -53.07 -53.34 19.17
CA LYS A 2 -52.56 -52.11 18.55
C LYS A 2 -53.12 -50.76 19.00
N ASN A 3 -52.38 -50.19 19.96
CA ASN A 3 -52.20 -48.78 20.29
C ASN A 3 -51.93 -47.91 19.05
N GLN A 4 -52.40 -46.65 19.05
CA GLN A 4 -51.57 -45.50 18.70
C GLN A 4 -52.02 -44.27 19.49
N LEU A 5 -51.20 -43.88 20.47
CA LEU A 5 -51.21 -42.55 21.10
C LEU A 5 -50.62 -41.55 20.11
N GLY A 6 -51.34 -40.46 19.84
CA GLY A 6 -50.83 -39.31 19.12
C GLY A 6 -49.88 -38.49 20.00
N THR A 7 -48.59 -38.56 19.72
CA THR A 7 -47.56 -37.67 20.29
C THR A 7 -47.68 -36.27 19.68
N ARG A 8 -48.08 -35.28 20.48
CA ARG A 8 -47.89 -33.86 20.17
C ARG A 8 -46.42 -33.48 20.42
N SER A 9 -45.65 -33.25 19.36
CA SER A 9 -44.33 -32.64 19.47
C SER A 9 -44.46 -31.14 19.75
N LEU A 10 -43.95 -30.68 20.89
CA LEU A 10 -43.63 -29.28 21.12
C LEU A 10 -42.37 -28.95 20.29
N PHE A 11 -42.51 -28.06 19.30
CA PHE A 11 -41.36 -27.40 18.70
C PHE A 11 -40.87 -26.30 19.66
N SER A 12 -39.84 -26.58 20.44
CA SER A 12 -39.05 -25.54 21.11
C SER A 12 -38.22 -24.82 20.05
N LEU A 13 -38.60 -23.58 19.74
CA LEU A 13 -37.76 -22.66 18.97
C LEU A 13 -36.52 -22.32 19.83
N PHE A 14 -35.41 -23.00 19.57
CA PHE A 14 -34.11 -22.53 20.07
C PHE A 14 -33.71 -21.32 19.22
N ALA A 15 -33.91 -20.12 19.75
CA ALA A 15 -33.27 -18.93 19.23
C ALA A 15 -31.76 -19.05 19.49
N MET A 16 -31.02 -19.55 18.51
CA MET A 16 -29.56 -19.48 18.50
C MET A 16 -29.19 -18.01 18.29
N THR A 17 -29.00 -17.28 19.38
CA THR A 17 -28.24 -16.03 19.38
C THR A 17 -26.82 -16.37 18.94
N LEU A 18 -26.51 -16.15 17.66
CA LEU A 18 -25.15 -16.07 17.17
C LEU A 18 -24.49 -14.89 17.88
N ILE A 19 -23.81 -15.19 18.99
CA ILE A 19 -22.81 -14.30 19.56
C ILE A 19 -21.70 -14.26 18.51
N THR A 20 -21.63 -13.16 17.77
CA THR A 20 -20.46 -12.83 16.96
C THR A 20 -19.32 -12.57 17.94
N MET A 21 -18.55 -13.62 18.24
CA MET A 21 -17.23 -13.40 18.84
C MET A 21 -16.43 -12.59 17.83
N PRO A 22 -15.85 -11.43 18.22
CA PRO A 22 -14.87 -10.80 17.37
C PRO A 22 -13.78 -11.84 17.13
N LEU A 23 -13.43 -12.05 15.87
CA LEU A 23 -12.26 -12.83 15.51
C LEU A 23 -11.08 -12.11 16.16
N LEU A 24 -10.66 -12.57 17.34
CA LEU A 24 -9.39 -12.19 17.94
C LEU A 24 -8.37 -12.62 16.89
N ALA A 25 -7.76 -11.64 16.21
CA ALA A 25 -6.60 -11.92 15.38
C ALA A 25 -5.63 -12.72 16.25
N GLU A 26 -5.29 -13.93 15.81
CA GLU A 26 -4.40 -14.80 16.55
C GLU A 26 -3.11 -14.04 16.82
N GLN A 27 -2.75 -13.93 18.10
CA GLN A 27 -1.55 -13.22 18.51
C GLN A 27 -0.35 -13.92 17.87
N LEU A 28 0.41 -13.20 17.04
CA LEU A 28 1.61 -13.77 16.43
C LEU A 28 2.58 -14.21 17.53
N PRO A 29 3.25 -15.37 17.35
CA PRO A 29 4.35 -15.76 18.22
C PRO A 29 5.54 -14.82 18.04
N ASP A 30 6.45 -14.83 19.01
CA ASP A 30 7.74 -14.19 18.87
C ASP A 30 8.54 -14.86 17.73
N PRO A 31 9.39 -14.10 17.01
CA PRO A 31 10.31 -14.70 16.07
C PRO A 31 11.18 -15.78 16.70
N ASP A 32 11.29 -16.92 16.03
CA ASP A 32 12.05 -18.09 16.50
C ASP A 32 13.59 -17.93 16.43
N GLY A 33 14.05 -16.78 15.93
CA GLY A 33 15.45 -16.46 15.73
C GLY A 33 16.16 -17.30 14.66
N GLN A 34 15.43 -18.11 13.88
CA GLN A 34 16.01 -18.98 12.87
C GLN A 34 16.26 -18.22 11.57
N LEU A 35 17.30 -18.67 10.84
CA LEU A 35 17.53 -18.25 9.46
C LEU A 35 16.49 -18.93 8.56
N ALA A 36 16.09 -18.26 7.48
CA ALA A 36 15.26 -18.89 6.46
C ALA A 36 15.95 -20.09 5.80
N ASP A 37 15.13 -21.01 5.28
CA ASP A 37 15.60 -22.10 4.41
C ASP A 37 16.04 -21.55 3.05
N MET A 38 17.34 -21.31 2.91
CA MET A 38 17.96 -20.74 1.71
C MET A 38 18.00 -21.71 0.52
N THR A 39 17.49 -22.94 0.65
CA THR A 39 17.26 -23.83 -0.50
C THR A 39 16.02 -23.42 -1.30
N LYS A 40 15.10 -22.67 -0.68
CA LYS A 40 13.89 -22.14 -1.33
C LYS A 40 14.16 -20.80 -2.00
N LYS A 41 13.32 -20.46 -2.98
CA LYS A 41 13.35 -19.13 -3.61
C LYS A 41 12.83 -18.08 -2.65
N VAL A 42 13.45 -16.89 -2.69
CA VAL A 42 13.00 -15.73 -1.92
C VAL A 42 11.64 -15.25 -2.45
N LYS A 43 10.63 -15.18 -1.59
CA LYS A 43 9.35 -14.53 -1.88
C LYS A 43 9.51 -13.02 -1.73
N VAL A 44 9.40 -12.31 -2.84
CA VAL A 44 9.57 -10.86 -2.89
C VAL A 44 8.22 -10.17 -2.87
N PHE A 45 8.07 -9.22 -1.95
CA PHE A 45 6.92 -8.33 -1.84
C PHE A 45 7.39 -6.90 -2.09
N ILE A 46 6.96 -6.33 -3.22
CA ILE A 46 7.41 -5.00 -3.63
C ILE A 46 6.43 -3.94 -3.09
N ILE A 47 6.94 -3.02 -2.27
CA ILE A 47 6.18 -1.87 -1.76
C ILE A 47 6.43 -0.67 -2.68
N MET A 48 5.36 -0.11 -3.23
CA MET A 48 5.38 1.12 -4.05
C MET A 48 4.27 2.09 -3.62
N GLY A 49 4.43 3.35 -3.99
CA GLY A 49 3.43 4.37 -3.71
C GLY A 49 4.07 5.74 -3.49
N GLN A 50 3.66 6.39 -2.40
CA GLN A 50 4.20 7.70 -2.00
C GLN A 50 4.74 7.67 -0.57
N SER A 51 4.80 8.84 0.08
CA SER A 51 5.32 9.03 1.44
C SER A 51 4.67 8.17 2.52
N ASN A 52 3.44 7.68 2.34
CA ASN A 52 2.79 6.79 3.32
C ASN A 52 3.50 5.44 3.43
N THR A 53 4.15 4.98 2.36
CA THR A 53 4.97 3.76 2.40
C THR A 53 6.31 3.97 3.10
N LEU A 54 6.75 5.22 3.28
CA LEU A 54 8.03 5.53 3.90
C LEU A 54 7.93 5.40 5.42
N GLU A 55 9.09 5.35 6.08
CA GLU A 55 9.14 5.27 7.53
C GLU A 55 8.88 6.62 8.18
N MET A 56 7.70 6.72 8.78
CA MET A 56 7.24 7.94 9.41
C MET A 56 6.63 7.71 10.79
N GLY A 57 6.32 6.45 11.16
CA GLY A 57 5.84 6.09 12.49
C GLY A 57 6.94 6.25 13.53
N LYS A 58 6.69 7.00 14.60
CA LYS A 58 7.69 7.34 15.62
C LYS A 58 7.95 6.16 16.55
N VAL A 59 9.21 5.78 16.71
CA VAL A 59 9.57 4.70 17.65
C VAL A 59 9.55 5.21 19.09
N ARG A 60 10.35 6.25 19.38
CA ARG A 60 10.59 6.70 20.75
C ARG A 60 9.41 7.47 21.36
N GLY A 61 9.04 7.17 22.60
CA GLY A 61 8.08 7.95 23.37
C GLY A 61 7.36 7.18 24.46
N ASP A 62 6.89 7.94 25.45
CA ASP A 62 6.12 7.48 26.61
C ASP A 62 4.64 7.89 26.53
N LYS A 63 4.17 8.24 25.33
CA LYS A 63 2.80 8.70 25.07
C LYS A 63 2.22 8.03 23.84
N ASP A 64 0.89 8.06 23.78
CA ASP A 64 0.10 7.58 22.66
C ASP A 64 0.66 8.06 21.31
N GLY A 65 0.67 7.15 20.34
CA GLY A 65 1.20 7.34 19.00
C GLY A 65 2.69 6.99 18.81
N SER A 66 3.45 6.68 19.86
CA SER A 66 4.81 6.11 19.72
C SER A 66 4.80 4.59 19.82
N LEU A 67 5.75 3.93 19.16
CA LEU A 67 5.85 2.47 19.19
C LEU A 67 6.19 1.95 20.59
N GLU A 68 7.14 2.59 21.30
CA GLU A 68 7.52 2.22 22.67
C GLU A 68 6.32 2.27 23.62
N TYR A 69 5.46 3.28 23.52
CA TYR A 69 4.24 3.34 24.32
C TYR A 69 3.24 2.24 23.94
N ALA A 70 3.06 1.99 22.64
CA ALA A 70 2.16 0.95 22.15
C ALA A 70 2.57 -0.44 22.65
N THR A 71 3.87 -0.77 22.61
CA THR A 71 4.37 -2.07 23.06
C THR A 71 4.48 -2.16 24.57
N ASN A 72 5.11 -1.18 25.23
CA ASN A 72 5.52 -1.31 26.64
C ASN A 72 4.42 -0.89 27.62
N THR A 73 3.47 -0.06 27.19
CA THR A 73 2.39 0.45 28.04
C THR A 73 1.03 -0.11 27.64
N GLU A 74 0.72 -0.13 26.34
CA GLU A 74 -0.56 -0.63 25.83
C GLU A 74 -0.56 -2.15 25.57
N ASN A 75 0.60 -2.80 25.63
CA ASN A 75 0.79 -4.23 25.33
C ASN A 75 0.29 -4.64 23.94
N LEU A 76 0.40 -3.73 22.97
CA LEU A 76 0.10 -3.99 21.57
C LEU A 76 1.34 -4.55 20.86
N TYR A 77 1.13 -5.36 19.83
CA TYR A 77 2.20 -5.98 19.03
C TYR A 77 3.26 -6.72 19.87
N PRO A 78 2.85 -7.66 20.73
CA PRO A 78 3.75 -8.32 21.68
C PRO A 78 4.96 -8.98 21.01
N PHE A 79 4.78 -9.52 19.79
CA PHE A 79 5.85 -10.08 18.94
C PHE A 79 6.98 -9.10 18.56
N MET A 80 6.84 -7.80 18.86
CA MET A 80 7.85 -6.78 18.57
C MET A 80 8.93 -6.69 19.66
N VAL A 81 8.66 -7.16 20.88
CA VAL A 81 9.58 -7.04 22.02
C VAL A 81 9.80 -8.42 22.63
N ASP A 82 11.06 -8.85 22.76
CA ASP A 82 11.40 -10.13 23.38
C ASP A 82 11.28 -10.10 24.92
N ASP A 83 11.44 -11.27 25.54
CA ASP A 83 11.40 -11.44 27.00
C ASP A 83 12.44 -10.58 27.76
N ASP A 84 13.53 -10.19 27.09
CA ASP A 84 14.58 -9.32 27.65
C ASP A 84 14.27 -7.82 27.45
N GLY A 85 13.15 -7.48 26.81
CA GLY A 85 12.73 -6.12 26.53
C GLY A 85 13.40 -5.49 25.30
N ASN A 86 14.08 -6.28 24.46
CA ASN A 86 14.70 -5.79 23.24
C ASN A 86 13.74 -5.93 22.05
N TRP A 87 13.95 -5.10 21.02
CA TRP A 87 13.22 -5.26 19.76
C TRP A 87 13.56 -6.60 19.12
N THR A 88 12.54 -7.35 18.73
CA THR A 88 12.71 -8.62 18.04
C THR A 88 13.28 -8.40 16.63
N LYS A 89 13.94 -9.45 16.13
CA LYS A 89 14.60 -9.45 14.83
C LYS A 89 14.25 -10.71 14.05
N ARG A 90 13.72 -10.53 12.84
CA ARG A 90 13.45 -11.61 11.88
C ARG A 90 14.69 -11.89 11.05
N LEU A 91 15.26 -13.09 11.18
CA LEU A 91 16.41 -13.52 10.37
C LEU A 91 16.01 -14.28 9.09
N ASP A 92 14.71 -14.32 8.82
CA ASP A 92 14.06 -14.91 7.66
C ASP A 92 13.40 -13.84 6.75
N VAL A 93 13.24 -12.61 7.26
CA VAL A 93 12.65 -11.48 6.54
C VAL A 93 13.67 -10.35 6.35
N ARG A 94 14.03 -10.03 5.10
CA ARG A 94 14.83 -8.85 4.74
C ARG A 94 13.92 -7.65 4.49
N ASN A 95 14.33 -6.49 5.00
CA ASN A 95 13.71 -5.18 4.78
C ASN A 95 14.67 -4.30 3.98
N VAL A 96 14.37 -4.12 2.70
CA VAL A 96 15.16 -3.31 1.79
C VAL A 96 14.35 -2.09 1.36
N HIS A 97 14.98 -0.93 1.37
CA HIS A 97 14.39 0.29 0.86
C HIS A 97 15.39 1.02 -0.04
N VAL A 98 15.00 1.20 -1.30
CA VAL A 98 15.70 2.02 -2.29
C VAL A 98 14.83 3.22 -2.67
N MET A 99 15.45 4.38 -2.84
CA MET A 99 14.72 5.61 -3.11
C MET A 99 15.49 6.53 -4.05
N GLY A 100 14.76 7.13 -5.00
CA GLY A 100 15.27 8.12 -5.94
C GLY A 100 14.15 8.96 -6.54
N SER A 101 14.48 10.18 -6.98
CA SER A 101 13.53 11.10 -7.61
C SER A 101 13.67 11.06 -9.13
N GLY A 102 12.60 10.66 -9.82
CA GLY A 102 12.54 10.55 -11.27
C GLY A 102 13.08 9.21 -11.77
N GLY A 103 13.53 9.21 -13.02
CA GLY A 103 13.82 8.00 -13.78
C GLY A 103 15.10 7.26 -13.40
N LEU A 104 15.58 6.48 -14.37
CA LEU A 104 16.73 5.58 -14.28
C LEU A 104 18.00 6.25 -13.70
N GLY A 105 18.83 5.43 -13.04
CA GLY A 105 20.16 5.84 -12.56
C GLY A 105 20.18 6.72 -11.30
N LYS A 106 19.01 7.15 -10.81
CA LYS A 106 18.89 7.88 -9.54
C LYS A 106 18.45 6.93 -8.45
N SER A 107 19.38 6.45 -7.63
CA SER A 107 19.07 5.53 -6.53
C SER A 107 19.89 5.83 -5.29
N SER A 108 19.32 5.52 -4.14
CA SER A 108 20.03 5.47 -2.86
C SER A 108 19.42 4.36 -2.02
N VAL A 109 20.28 3.50 -1.48
CA VAL A 109 19.87 2.50 -0.48
C VAL A 109 19.63 3.24 0.83
N LYS A 110 18.41 3.15 1.33
CA LYS A 110 17.98 3.72 2.62
C LYS A 110 17.97 2.68 3.72
N ARG A 111 17.73 1.42 3.36
CA ARG A 111 17.84 0.28 4.25
C ARG A 111 18.24 -0.98 3.50
N ASN A 112 19.05 -1.81 4.15
CA ASN A 112 19.36 -3.17 3.70
C ASN A 112 19.64 -4.06 4.93
N ASP A 113 18.61 -4.34 5.73
CA ASP A 113 18.74 -5.05 7.01
C ASP A 113 17.72 -6.18 7.14
N TRP A 114 17.96 -7.06 8.12
CA TRP A 114 16.95 -7.95 8.65
C TRP A 114 15.81 -7.14 9.29
N LEU A 115 14.57 -7.63 9.25
CA LEU A 115 13.43 -6.89 9.80
C LEU A 115 13.56 -6.77 11.32
N THR A 116 13.78 -5.55 11.79
CA THR A 116 13.90 -5.16 13.19
C THR A 116 13.68 -3.65 13.29
N VAL A 117 13.28 -3.17 14.47
CA VAL A 117 13.34 -1.73 14.77
C VAL A 117 14.81 -1.35 14.97
N SER A 118 15.38 -0.64 13.98
CA SER A 118 16.81 -0.25 13.95
C SER A 118 17.04 1.26 13.95
N GLY A 119 15.97 2.05 13.94
CA GLY A 119 16.02 3.51 13.87
C GLY A 119 14.93 4.19 14.68
N GLY A 120 14.85 5.51 14.59
CA GLY A 120 13.84 6.31 15.29
C GLY A 120 12.44 6.26 14.65
N LYS A 121 12.31 5.60 13.49
CA LYS A 121 11.07 5.50 12.74
C LYS A 121 10.86 4.10 12.18
N ILE A 122 9.60 3.75 11.95
CA ILE A 122 9.13 2.56 11.25
C ILE A 122 8.13 2.93 10.17
N GLY A 123 7.92 2.03 9.22
CA GLY A 123 6.80 2.06 8.28
C GLY A 123 5.99 0.78 8.32
N ILE A 124 5.18 0.56 7.28
CA ILE A 124 4.30 -0.62 7.15
C ILE A 124 5.04 -1.94 7.06
N GLU A 125 6.34 -1.93 6.76
CA GLU A 125 7.16 -3.13 6.70
C GLU A 125 7.16 -3.94 8.00
N MET A 126 6.96 -3.30 9.16
CA MET A 126 7.02 -3.97 10.45
C MET A 126 5.81 -4.88 10.64
N GLY A 127 4.59 -4.37 10.42
CA GLY A 127 3.37 -5.18 10.45
C GLY A 127 3.41 -6.26 9.37
N ILE A 128 3.65 -5.86 8.12
CA ILE A 128 3.67 -6.76 6.97
C ILE A 128 4.70 -7.88 7.15
N GLY A 129 5.92 -7.55 7.56
CA GLY A 129 7.00 -8.51 7.62
C GLY A 129 6.85 -9.55 8.72
N HIS A 130 6.30 -9.18 9.87
CA HIS A 130 6.02 -10.16 10.93
C HIS A 130 4.92 -11.13 10.49
N GLN A 131 3.86 -10.62 9.84
CA GLN A 131 2.79 -11.46 9.30
C GLN A 131 3.31 -12.41 8.22
N LEU A 132 4.06 -11.89 7.24
CA LEU A 132 4.57 -12.69 6.12
C LEU A 132 5.55 -13.76 6.56
N GLY A 133 6.51 -13.43 7.42
CA GLY A 133 7.46 -14.44 7.86
C GLY A 133 6.81 -15.48 8.79
N ASN A 134 5.70 -15.18 9.46
CA ASN A 134 4.96 -16.20 10.21
C ASN A 134 4.14 -17.11 9.28
N ALA A 135 3.64 -16.54 8.18
CA ALA A 135 2.79 -17.25 7.23
C ALA A 135 3.54 -18.08 6.19
N LEU A 136 4.84 -17.82 5.99
CA LEU A 136 5.65 -18.41 4.92
C LEU A 136 6.87 -19.11 5.48
N ASP A 137 7.09 -20.35 5.04
CA ASP A 137 8.32 -21.10 5.34
C ASP A 137 9.48 -20.72 4.38
N GLU A 138 9.22 -19.87 3.37
CA GLU A 138 10.20 -19.35 2.43
C GLU A 138 10.92 -18.08 2.95
N PRO A 139 12.16 -17.82 2.54
CA PRO A 139 12.81 -16.54 2.79
C PRO A 139 11.98 -15.38 2.20
N VAL A 140 11.77 -14.31 2.97
CA VAL A 140 10.95 -13.16 2.56
C VAL A 140 11.79 -11.92 2.33
N LEU A 141 11.61 -11.26 1.19
CA LEU A 141 12.17 -9.93 0.92
C LEU A 141 11.06 -8.91 0.77
N ILE A 142 11.00 -7.97 1.71
CA ILE A 142 10.22 -6.74 1.57
C ILE A 142 11.09 -5.72 0.86
N LEU A 143 10.72 -5.39 -0.38
CA LEU A 143 11.46 -4.50 -1.25
C LEU A 143 10.66 -3.21 -1.50
N LYS A 144 11.01 -2.15 -0.79
CA LYS A 144 10.40 -0.84 -0.95
C LYS A 144 11.13 -0.02 -2.00
N SER A 145 10.42 0.43 -3.02
CA SER A 145 10.89 1.37 -4.04
C SER A 145 9.84 2.47 -4.23
N ALA A 146 9.99 3.54 -3.45
CA ALA A 146 9.02 4.62 -3.40
C ALA A 146 9.67 5.93 -2.96
N ILE A 147 9.00 7.06 -3.25
CA ILE A 147 9.36 8.39 -2.75
C ILE A 147 8.10 9.24 -2.51
N GLY A 148 8.20 10.22 -1.62
CA GLY A 148 7.08 11.12 -1.31
C GLY A 148 6.67 12.05 -2.47
N ASN A 149 5.45 12.60 -2.35
CA ASN A 149 4.89 13.62 -3.26
C ASN A 149 4.82 13.15 -4.73
N ARG A 150 4.14 12.02 -4.97
CA ARG A 150 3.99 11.40 -6.30
C ARG A 150 2.54 11.04 -6.57
N SER A 151 2.02 11.50 -7.70
CA SER A 151 0.66 11.26 -8.19
C SER A 151 0.63 10.03 -9.09
N LEU A 152 -0.40 9.20 -8.98
CA LEU A 152 -0.66 8.13 -9.93
C LEU A 152 -1.06 8.67 -11.30
N GLY A 153 -1.80 9.77 -11.35
CA GLY A 153 -2.21 10.43 -12.60
C GLY A 153 -1.10 11.17 -13.35
N TRP A 154 0.14 11.21 -12.83
CA TRP A 154 1.24 11.94 -13.47
C TRP A 154 2.59 11.27 -13.25
N ASP A 155 3.12 11.30 -12.03
CA ASP A 155 4.50 10.86 -11.78
C ASP A 155 4.67 9.34 -11.91
N LEU A 156 3.72 8.59 -11.34
CA LEU A 156 3.67 7.14 -11.30
C LEU A 156 2.75 6.58 -12.40
N LEU A 157 2.41 7.40 -13.40
CA LEU A 157 1.50 7.02 -14.47
C LEU A 157 2.05 5.79 -15.20
N PRO A 158 1.30 4.68 -15.29
CA PRO A 158 1.81 3.45 -15.89
C PRO A 158 2.04 3.58 -17.41
N PRO A 159 3.01 2.82 -17.98
CA PRO A 159 3.22 2.74 -19.41
C PRO A 159 1.94 2.46 -20.19
N GLY A 160 1.80 3.12 -21.35
CA GLY A 160 0.63 2.97 -22.23
C GLY A 160 -0.62 3.75 -21.81
N SER A 161 -0.60 4.47 -20.68
CA SER A 161 -1.71 5.35 -20.31
C SER A 161 -1.86 6.51 -21.31
N PRO A 162 -3.02 6.68 -21.98
CA PRO A 162 -3.21 7.73 -22.98
C PRO A 162 -3.49 9.08 -22.34
N SER A 163 -3.31 10.15 -23.13
CA SER A 163 -3.83 11.48 -22.78
C SER A 163 -5.36 11.45 -22.69
N TYR A 164 -5.93 12.38 -21.93
CA TYR A 164 -7.39 12.52 -21.85
C TYR A 164 -7.79 13.98 -21.65
N GLU A 165 -9.00 14.30 -22.08
CA GLU A 165 -9.63 15.60 -21.85
C GLU A 165 -10.29 15.64 -20.48
N PHE A 166 -10.18 16.78 -19.80
CA PHE A 166 -10.87 17.02 -18.53
C PHE A 166 -11.24 18.49 -18.40
N ASP A 167 -12.50 18.74 -18.08
CA ASP A 167 -13.02 20.09 -17.90
C ASP A 167 -12.73 20.62 -16.50
N ILE A 168 -12.23 21.84 -16.42
CA ILE A 168 -11.89 22.53 -15.17
C ILE A 168 -12.66 23.84 -15.12
N GLU A 169 -13.38 24.05 -14.02
CA GLU A 169 -13.93 25.36 -13.69
C GLU A 169 -12.80 26.30 -13.24
N VAL A 170 -12.53 27.31 -14.05
CA VAL A 170 -11.55 28.36 -13.77
C VAL A 170 -12.29 29.59 -13.31
N LYS A 171 -12.01 30.03 -12.09
CA LYS A 171 -12.54 31.28 -11.55
C LYS A 171 -11.59 32.43 -11.87
N ASP A 172 -12.07 33.39 -12.64
CA ASP A 172 -11.35 34.64 -12.86
C ASP A 172 -11.16 35.37 -11.53
N LYS A 173 -9.91 35.71 -11.21
CA LYS A 173 -9.57 36.32 -9.91
C LYS A 173 -10.12 37.74 -9.77
N GLN A 174 -10.30 38.47 -10.88
CA GLN A 174 -10.73 39.86 -10.95
C GLN A 174 -12.25 39.95 -11.06
N THR A 175 -12.85 39.31 -12.07
CA THR A 175 -14.29 39.40 -12.37
C THR A 175 -15.14 38.47 -11.52
N LYS A 176 -14.51 37.47 -10.86
CA LYS A 176 -15.17 36.37 -10.13
C LYS A 176 -16.06 35.48 -11.00
N GLN A 177 -16.07 35.67 -12.32
CA GLN A 177 -16.76 34.80 -13.24
C GLN A 177 -16.10 33.42 -13.26
N VAL A 178 -16.93 32.40 -13.45
CA VAL A 178 -16.48 31.01 -13.59
C VAL A 178 -16.65 30.65 -15.06
N GLU A 179 -15.54 30.24 -15.69
CA GLU A 179 -15.52 29.68 -17.03
C GLU A 179 -15.13 28.20 -16.95
N THR A 180 -15.71 27.36 -17.80
CA THR A 180 -15.26 25.97 -17.95
C THR A 180 -14.24 25.90 -19.08
N LYS A 181 -13.07 25.34 -18.80
CA LYS A 181 -11.99 25.13 -19.77
C LYS A 181 -11.63 23.67 -19.86
N THR A 182 -11.48 23.16 -21.08
CA THR A 182 -11.01 21.80 -21.32
C THR A 182 -9.49 21.75 -21.33
N TYR A 183 -8.92 20.87 -20.53
CA TYR A 183 -7.49 20.58 -20.50
C TYR A 183 -7.20 19.19 -21.05
N ILE A 184 -6.09 19.04 -21.75
CA ILE A 184 -5.49 17.75 -22.08
C ILE A 184 -4.53 17.38 -20.96
N TYR A 185 -4.81 16.29 -20.25
CA TYR A 185 -3.89 15.67 -19.31
C TYR A 185 -2.94 14.74 -20.05
N ALA A 186 -1.66 14.82 -19.73
CA ALA A 186 -0.63 14.05 -20.40
C ALA A 186 -0.79 12.54 -20.21
N GLY A 187 -0.64 11.81 -21.30
CA GLY A 187 -0.40 10.37 -21.28
C GLY A 187 1.05 10.05 -20.93
N TYR A 188 1.33 8.77 -20.72
CA TYR A 188 2.66 8.27 -20.39
C TYR A 188 3.74 8.80 -21.36
N GLY A 189 4.84 9.32 -20.81
CA GLY A 189 5.95 9.89 -21.58
C GLY A 189 5.76 11.32 -22.09
N GLN A 190 4.56 11.90 -21.96
CA GLN A 190 4.29 13.28 -22.40
C GLN A 190 4.62 14.32 -21.31
N THR A 191 4.67 15.59 -21.72
CA THR A 191 4.94 16.76 -20.87
C THR A 191 4.26 18.00 -21.45
N PRO A 192 3.82 18.97 -20.63
CA PRO A 192 3.78 18.97 -19.14
C PRO A 192 2.61 18.13 -18.61
N LEU A 193 2.30 18.24 -17.30
CA LEU A 193 1.21 17.50 -16.65
C LEU A 193 -0.12 17.65 -17.39
N SER A 194 -0.47 18.87 -17.77
CA SER A 194 -1.62 19.17 -18.62
C SER A 194 -1.45 20.52 -19.32
N TRP A 195 -2.22 20.74 -20.37
CA TRP A 195 -2.29 22.00 -21.12
C TRP A 195 -3.72 22.27 -21.58
N GLU A 196 -4.05 23.54 -21.82
CA GLU A 196 -5.39 23.91 -22.32
C GLU A 196 -5.58 23.37 -23.74
N LYS A 197 -6.75 22.78 -24.02
CA LYS A 197 -7.04 22.20 -25.32
C LYS A 197 -6.94 23.26 -26.43
N GLY A 198 -6.23 22.93 -27.50
CA GLY A 198 -5.96 23.85 -28.62
C GLY A 198 -4.73 24.73 -28.43
N THR A 199 -3.98 24.57 -27.33
CA THR A 199 -2.68 25.22 -27.12
C THR A 199 -1.52 24.24 -27.35
N GLU A 200 -0.35 24.78 -27.69
CA GLU A 200 0.90 24.01 -27.77
C GLU A 200 1.46 23.77 -26.35
N PRO A 201 1.68 22.51 -25.92
CA PRO A 201 2.24 22.24 -24.61
C PRO A 201 3.68 22.73 -24.52
N MET A 202 4.03 23.41 -23.42
CA MET A 202 5.42 23.77 -23.12
C MET A 202 6.07 22.67 -22.27
N PRO A 203 7.08 21.94 -22.80
CA PRO A 203 7.75 20.88 -22.07
C PRO A 203 8.43 21.37 -20.80
N ILE A 204 8.45 20.53 -19.76
CA ILE A 204 9.24 20.72 -18.54
C ILE A 204 10.23 19.56 -18.39
N GLY A 205 11.17 19.66 -17.46
CA GLY A 205 12.16 18.60 -17.18
C GLY A 205 11.58 17.32 -16.54
N TRP A 206 10.27 17.13 -16.57
CA TRP A 206 9.55 16.01 -15.99
C TRP A 206 8.46 15.55 -16.96
N LYS A 207 8.26 14.24 -17.08
CA LYS A 207 7.28 13.63 -17.96
C LYS A 207 6.41 12.64 -17.20
N ALA A 208 5.21 12.37 -17.71
CA ALA A 208 4.32 11.37 -17.12
C ALA A 208 5.00 10.00 -17.05
N GLY A 209 4.91 9.34 -15.90
CA GLY A 209 5.47 8.02 -15.65
C GLY A 209 6.97 7.99 -15.32
N VAL A 210 7.67 9.13 -15.31
CA VAL A 210 9.12 9.12 -15.06
C VAL A 210 9.49 8.61 -13.66
N GLN A 211 8.61 8.77 -12.66
CA GLN A 211 8.84 8.17 -11.34
C GLN A 211 8.56 6.67 -11.36
N TYR A 212 7.51 6.22 -12.07
CA TYR A 212 7.25 4.79 -12.28
C TYR A 212 8.48 4.09 -12.86
N ASP A 213 9.04 4.63 -13.95
CA ASP A 213 10.22 4.09 -14.62
C ASP A 213 11.39 3.93 -13.64
N GLY A 214 11.61 4.95 -12.81
CA GLY A 214 12.66 4.92 -11.81
C GLY A 214 12.40 3.91 -10.70
N ASP A 215 11.19 3.84 -10.15
CA ASP A 215 10.90 2.96 -9.02
C ASP A 215 10.94 1.48 -9.44
N VAL A 216 10.42 1.17 -10.64
CA VAL A 216 10.54 -0.17 -11.24
C VAL A 216 12.01 -0.53 -11.48
N ALA A 217 12.80 0.38 -12.08
CA ALA A 217 14.21 0.12 -12.33
C ALA A 217 15.00 -0.11 -11.04
N ARG A 218 14.79 0.72 -10.01
CA ARG A 218 15.46 0.56 -8.71
C ARG A 218 15.14 -0.78 -8.04
N ALA A 219 13.89 -1.22 -8.12
CA ALA A 219 13.53 -2.55 -7.62
C ALA A 219 14.20 -3.66 -8.43
N LYS A 220 14.24 -3.54 -9.76
CA LYS A 220 14.96 -4.48 -10.64
C LYS A 220 16.46 -4.52 -10.34
N ASP A 221 17.09 -3.38 -10.06
CA ASP A 221 18.52 -3.30 -9.71
C ASP A 221 18.84 -4.08 -8.41
N VAL A 222 17.95 -4.03 -7.43
CA VAL A 222 18.07 -4.83 -6.19
C VAL A 222 17.96 -6.32 -6.51
N LEU A 223 16.97 -6.70 -7.34
CA LEU A 223 16.74 -8.11 -7.70
C LEU A 223 17.86 -8.70 -8.55
N GLN A 224 18.51 -7.90 -9.40
CA GLN A 224 19.71 -8.31 -10.14
C GLN A 224 20.91 -8.55 -9.21
N GLN A 225 20.94 -7.87 -8.07
CA GLN A 225 21.97 -8.01 -7.02
C GLN A 225 21.44 -8.81 -5.82
N LEU A 226 20.55 -9.78 -6.05
CA LEU A 226 19.83 -10.49 -4.99
C LEU A 226 20.77 -10.99 -3.88
N THR A 227 21.92 -11.57 -4.21
CA THR A 227 22.86 -12.11 -3.22
C THR A 227 23.48 -11.05 -2.29
N GLU A 228 23.53 -9.79 -2.71
CA GLU A 228 23.98 -8.67 -1.87
C GLU A 228 22.88 -8.24 -0.89
N PHE A 229 21.63 -8.20 -1.36
CA PHE A 229 20.49 -7.75 -0.58
C PHE A 229 19.87 -8.86 0.29
N TYR A 230 20.03 -10.11 -0.11
CA TYR A 230 19.66 -11.31 0.63
C TYR A 230 20.79 -12.35 0.50
N PRO A 231 21.80 -12.31 1.41
CA PRO A 231 22.92 -13.24 1.39
C PRO A 231 22.48 -14.70 1.43
N GLY A 232 23.03 -15.51 0.52
CA GLY A 232 22.72 -16.94 0.40
C GLY A 232 21.54 -17.27 -0.53
N ALA A 233 20.80 -16.27 -1.01
CA ALA A 233 19.69 -16.50 -1.94
C ALA A 233 20.18 -16.97 -3.31
N THR A 234 19.53 -17.99 -3.86
CA THR A 234 19.85 -18.57 -5.18
C THR A 234 18.86 -18.18 -6.28
N GLY A 235 17.73 -17.59 -5.89
CA GLY A 235 16.70 -17.10 -6.80
C GLY A 235 15.53 -16.50 -6.05
N TYR A 236 14.60 -15.89 -6.79
CA TYR A 236 13.44 -15.22 -6.22
C TYR A 236 12.17 -15.47 -7.04
N GLU A 237 11.03 -15.14 -6.43
CA GLU A 237 9.71 -15.07 -7.03
C GLU A 237 9.02 -13.80 -6.55
N ILE A 238 8.44 -13.02 -7.46
CA ILE A 238 7.60 -11.87 -7.09
C ILE A 238 6.24 -12.41 -6.63
N ALA A 239 6.04 -12.43 -5.32
CA ALA A 239 4.82 -12.95 -4.69
C ALA A 239 3.69 -11.92 -4.70
N GLY A 240 4.03 -10.63 -4.56
CA GLY A 240 3.03 -9.59 -4.59
C GLY A 240 3.55 -8.16 -4.57
N PHE A 241 2.61 -7.25 -4.77
CA PHE A 241 2.79 -5.81 -4.75
C PHE A 241 1.91 -5.20 -3.65
N LEU A 242 2.48 -4.22 -2.95
CA LEU A 242 1.85 -3.54 -1.84
C LEU A 242 1.83 -2.05 -2.18
N TRP A 243 0.63 -1.48 -2.30
CA TRP A 243 0.42 -0.12 -2.76
C TRP A 243 -0.21 0.75 -1.68
N TRP A 244 0.47 1.85 -1.32
CA TRP A 244 -0.12 2.86 -0.44
C TRP A 244 0.15 4.28 -0.94
N GLN A 245 -0.83 4.82 -1.66
CA GLN A 245 -0.76 6.10 -2.33
C GLN A 245 -2.16 6.69 -2.49
N GLY A 246 -2.27 7.96 -2.87
CA GLY A 246 -3.52 8.58 -3.28
C GLY A 246 -3.61 10.04 -2.86
N ASP A 247 -2.86 10.44 -1.83
CA ASP A 247 -2.95 11.81 -1.30
C ASP A 247 -2.58 12.85 -2.35
N LYS A 248 -1.57 12.56 -3.19
CA LYS A 248 -1.17 13.53 -4.21
C LYS A 248 -2.26 13.75 -5.27
N ASP A 249 -3.00 12.71 -5.64
CA ASP A 249 -4.06 12.79 -6.64
C ASP A 249 -5.29 13.54 -6.12
N ARG A 250 -5.52 13.59 -4.80
CA ARG A 250 -6.70 14.29 -4.23
C ARG A 250 -6.70 15.80 -4.48
N TYR A 251 -5.54 16.39 -4.76
CA TYR A 251 -5.42 17.82 -5.09
C TYR A 251 -5.65 18.13 -6.57
N ASN A 252 -5.94 17.11 -7.40
CA ASN A 252 -6.20 17.29 -8.82
C ASN A 252 -7.42 16.46 -9.25
N ALA A 253 -8.50 17.13 -9.64
CA ALA A 253 -9.75 16.47 -10.01
C ALA A 253 -9.61 15.56 -11.24
N GLY A 254 -8.80 15.95 -12.23
CA GLY A 254 -8.53 15.14 -13.40
C GLY A 254 -7.79 13.85 -13.04
N HIS A 255 -6.86 13.89 -12.08
CA HIS A 255 -6.17 12.70 -11.60
C HIS A 255 -7.10 11.80 -10.77
N ALA A 256 -7.86 12.38 -9.84
CA ALA A 256 -8.80 11.65 -8.99
C ALA A 256 -9.87 10.93 -9.82
N ALA A 257 -10.40 11.57 -10.86
CA ALA A 257 -11.39 10.98 -11.76
C ALA A 257 -10.85 9.76 -12.55
N MET A 258 -9.53 9.70 -12.79
CA MET A 258 -8.88 8.61 -13.53
C MET A 258 -8.21 7.58 -12.63
N TYR A 259 -8.35 7.71 -11.31
CA TYR A 259 -7.59 6.92 -10.34
C TYR A 259 -7.84 5.41 -10.51
N GLU A 260 -9.10 4.99 -10.69
CA GLU A 260 -9.46 3.58 -10.88
C GLU A 260 -8.79 2.98 -12.12
N LYS A 261 -8.94 3.66 -13.27
CA LYS A 261 -8.35 3.22 -14.53
C LYS A 261 -6.82 3.14 -14.43
N ASN A 262 -6.20 4.15 -13.84
CA ASN A 262 -4.74 4.18 -13.70
C ASN A 262 -4.25 3.11 -12.72
N LEU A 263 -5.02 2.78 -11.68
CA LEU A 263 -4.68 1.72 -10.72
C LEU A 263 -4.76 0.33 -11.38
N VAL A 264 -5.77 0.08 -12.21
CA VAL A 264 -5.86 -1.15 -13.02
C VAL A 264 -4.69 -1.26 -13.98
N ASN A 265 -4.35 -0.17 -14.69
CA ASN A 265 -3.19 -0.13 -15.58
C ASN A 265 -1.88 -0.37 -14.82
N LEU A 266 -1.75 0.16 -13.60
CA LEU A 266 -0.58 -0.02 -12.75
C LEU A 266 -0.39 -1.50 -12.40
N ILE A 267 -1.46 -2.18 -11.98
CA ILE A 267 -1.44 -3.61 -11.66
C ILE A 267 -0.95 -4.41 -12.88
N ALA A 268 -1.51 -4.14 -14.07
CA ALA A 268 -1.11 -4.82 -15.29
C ALA A 268 0.35 -4.56 -15.65
N ALA A 269 0.78 -3.29 -15.60
CA ALA A 269 2.13 -2.88 -15.94
C ALA A 269 3.17 -3.48 -15.00
N LEU A 270 2.93 -3.48 -13.68
CA LEU A 270 3.83 -4.11 -12.72
C LEU A 270 3.96 -5.61 -12.94
N ARG A 271 2.85 -6.33 -13.15
CA ARG A 271 2.90 -7.76 -13.45
C ARG A 271 3.69 -8.06 -14.73
N GLN A 272 3.54 -7.23 -15.76
CA GLN A 272 4.32 -7.36 -16.99
C GLN A 272 5.80 -7.05 -16.76
N ASP A 273 6.11 -5.94 -16.09
CA ASP A 273 7.49 -5.48 -15.91
C ASP A 273 8.33 -6.45 -15.08
N PHE A 274 7.70 -7.14 -14.14
CA PHE A 274 8.36 -8.09 -13.25
C PHE A 274 8.16 -9.56 -13.67
N ASP A 275 7.57 -9.82 -14.85
CA ASP A 275 7.24 -11.17 -15.34
C ASP A 275 6.49 -12.02 -14.29
N ALA A 276 5.49 -11.40 -13.66
CA ALA A 276 4.79 -11.92 -12.50
C ALA A 276 3.26 -11.88 -12.69
N PRO A 277 2.69 -12.60 -13.66
CA PRO A 277 1.27 -12.51 -14.01
C PRO A 277 0.31 -12.87 -12.87
N ASN A 278 0.77 -13.69 -11.91
CA ASN A 278 -0.02 -14.16 -10.77
C ASN A 278 0.31 -13.45 -9.46
N ALA A 279 1.24 -12.48 -9.46
CA ALA A 279 1.59 -11.73 -8.25
C ALA A 279 0.34 -11.02 -7.71
N LYS A 280 0.10 -11.19 -6.41
CA LYS A 280 -1.03 -10.55 -5.73
C LYS A 280 -0.82 -9.05 -5.64
N PHE A 281 -1.89 -8.28 -5.53
CA PHE A 281 -1.82 -6.84 -5.33
C PHE A 281 -2.68 -6.43 -4.14
N VAL A 282 -2.10 -5.75 -3.16
CA VAL A 282 -2.84 -5.21 -2.02
C VAL A 282 -2.76 -3.70 -2.03
N CYS A 283 -3.93 -3.05 -2.03
CA CYS A 283 -4.07 -1.60 -1.98
C CYS A 283 -4.53 -1.16 -0.60
N ALA A 284 -3.83 -0.23 0.03
CA ALA A 284 -4.28 0.42 1.25
C ALA A 284 -4.95 1.77 0.92
N THR A 285 -6.16 2.01 1.46
CA THR A 285 -6.82 3.32 1.32
C THR A 285 -6.09 4.41 2.13
N LEU A 286 -6.50 5.67 1.99
CA LEU A 286 -5.99 6.74 2.85
C LEU A 286 -6.77 6.83 4.16
N GLY A 287 -6.06 6.75 5.28
CA GLY A 287 -6.65 6.72 6.63
C GLY A 287 -7.57 7.88 6.97
N GLN A 288 -7.41 9.07 6.37
CA GLN A 288 -8.29 10.20 6.65
C GLN A 288 -9.69 10.07 6.02
N THR A 289 -9.90 9.15 5.07
CA THR A 289 -11.08 9.15 4.21
C THR A 289 -12.12 8.13 4.68
N SER A 290 -13.23 8.62 5.24
CA SER A 290 -14.37 7.82 5.69
C SER A 290 -15.30 7.44 4.54
N LYS A 291 -15.78 6.20 4.48
CA LYS A 291 -16.78 5.72 3.51
C LYS A 291 -18.11 6.49 3.62
N GLU A 292 -18.45 6.93 4.82
CA GLU A 292 -19.70 7.59 5.16
C GLU A 292 -19.68 9.06 4.75
N ASN A 293 -18.54 9.74 4.92
CA ASN A 293 -18.44 11.20 4.81
C ASN A 293 -17.58 11.69 3.65
N ALA A 294 -16.89 10.80 2.94
CA ALA A 294 -16.04 11.20 1.82
C ALA A 294 -16.83 11.93 0.73
N SER A 295 -16.21 12.97 0.17
CA SER A 295 -16.76 13.72 -0.96
C SER A 295 -15.66 14.16 -1.91
N GLY A 296 -16.04 14.67 -3.09
CA GLY A 296 -15.12 15.16 -4.10
C GLY A 296 -14.03 14.14 -4.47
N ASN A 297 -12.81 14.64 -4.63
CA ASN A 297 -11.67 13.83 -5.07
C ASN A 297 -11.32 12.69 -4.11
N GLU A 298 -11.48 12.90 -2.80
CA GLU A 298 -11.19 11.85 -1.81
C GLU A 298 -12.17 10.68 -1.94
N LYS A 299 -13.45 10.96 -2.23
CA LYS A 299 -14.44 9.91 -2.52
C LYS A 299 -14.13 9.17 -3.82
N LEU A 300 -13.78 9.90 -4.89
CA LEU A 300 -13.42 9.26 -6.17
C LEU A 300 -12.26 8.29 -6.00
N ILE A 301 -11.22 8.70 -5.26
CA ILE A 301 -10.05 7.87 -4.99
C ILE A 301 -10.39 6.68 -4.08
N LEU A 302 -11.17 6.89 -3.02
CA LEU A 302 -11.61 5.80 -2.14
C LEU A 302 -12.44 4.76 -2.92
N ASP A 303 -13.43 5.21 -3.69
CA ASP A 303 -14.29 4.33 -4.49
C ASP A 303 -13.46 3.55 -5.51
N ALA A 304 -12.49 4.20 -6.17
CA ALA A 304 -11.56 3.57 -7.11
C ALA A 304 -10.72 2.46 -6.46
N MET A 305 -10.17 2.72 -5.27
CA MET A 305 -9.41 1.72 -4.52
C MET A 305 -10.27 0.53 -4.11
N LEU A 306 -11.52 0.77 -3.69
CA LEU A 306 -12.43 -0.32 -3.35
C LEU A 306 -12.85 -1.12 -4.60
N ALA A 307 -13.05 -0.44 -5.73
CA ALA A 307 -13.49 -1.04 -6.97
C ALA A 307 -12.52 -2.11 -7.51
N ILE A 308 -11.21 -1.91 -7.44
CA ILE A 308 -10.24 -2.91 -7.96
C ILE A 308 -10.31 -4.27 -7.25
N SER A 309 -10.90 -4.33 -6.06
CA SER A 309 -11.15 -5.56 -5.29
C SER A 309 -12.58 -6.09 -5.42
N ASP A 310 -13.44 -5.40 -6.16
CA ASP A 310 -14.82 -5.79 -6.43
C ASP A 310 -14.87 -6.69 -7.69
N PRO A 311 -15.20 -7.98 -7.55
CA PRO A 311 -15.21 -8.92 -8.68
C PRO A 311 -16.32 -8.64 -9.69
N GLU A 312 -17.37 -7.88 -9.34
CA GLU A 312 -18.41 -7.47 -10.30
C GLU A 312 -17.90 -6.35 -11.21
N LYS A 313 -17.07 -5.44 -10.68
CA LYS A 313 -16.46 -4.35 -11.44
C LYS A 313 -15.22 -4.80 -12.23
N HIS A 314 -14.36 -5.61 -11.62
CA HIS A 314 -13.09 -6.07 -12.20
C HIS A 314 -12.96 -7.60 -12.09
N PRO A 315 -13.74 -8.38 -12.88
CA PRO A 315 -13.74 -9.84 -12.80
C PRO A 315 -12.37 -10.47 -13.09
N SER A 316 -11.55 -9.82 -13.94
CA SER A 316 -10.17 -10.26 -14.23
C SER A 316 -9.20 -10.12 -13.04
N LEU A 317 -9.58 -9.37 -12.00
CA LEU A 317 -8.78 -9.17 -10.78
C LEU A 317 -9.29 -10.01 -9.59
N SER A 318 -10.40 -10.73 -9.77
CA SER A 318 -11.04 -11.53 -8.71
C SER A 318 -10.08 -12.54 -8.08
N GLY A 319 -9.96 -12.52 -6.75
CA GLY A 319 -9.06 -13.38 -5.98
C GLY A 319 -7.56 -13.08 -6.17
N GLN A 320 -7.21 -12.04 -6.94
CA GLN A 320 -5.82 -11.62 -7.20
C GLN A 320 -5.48 -10.28 -6.56
N VAL A 321 -6.50 -9.51 -6.18
CA VAL A 321 -6.37 -8.14 -5.65
C VAL A 321 -7.22 -7.99 -4.40
N ALA A 322 -6.71 -7.27 -3.41
CA ALA A 322 -7.44 -6.92 -2.20
C ALA A 322 -7.24 -5.44 -1.85
N THR A 323 -8.24 -4.84 -1.20
CA THR A 323 -8.15 -3.47 -0.69
C THR A 323 -8.38 -3.45 0.81
N VAL A 324 -7.40 -2.90 1.54
CA VAL A 324 -7.46 -2.67 2.99
C VAL A 324 -8.06 -1.30 3.22
N TYR A 325 -9.24 -1.25 3.83
CA TYR A 325 -9.85 0.01 4.24
C TYR A 325 -9.23 0.50 5.56
N THR A 326 -8.39 1.52 5.46
CA THR A 326 -7.47 1.96 6.53
C THR A 326 -8.03 3.01 7.47
N HIS A 327 -9.20 3.59 7.18
CA HIS A 327 -9.80 4.62 8.04
C HIS A 327 -9.93 4.19 9.51
N PRO A 328 -10.52 3.02 9.84
CA PRO A 328 -10.61 2.58 11.24
C PRO A 328 -9.27 2.15 11.85
N LEU A 329 -8.24 1.92 11.02
CA LEU A 329 -6.91 1.46 11.45
C LEU A 329 -5.96 2.63 11.75
N SER A 330 -6.27 3.81 11.22
CA SER A 330 -5.43 5.00 11.29
C SER A 330 -5.77 5.82 12.52
N MET A 331 -4.82 5.96 13.44
CA MET A 331 -5.02 6.63 14.75
C MET A 331 -4.39 8.03 14.79
N GLY A 332 -3.99 8.57 13.64
CA GLY A 332 -3.26 9.83 13.51
C GLY A 332 -3.99 10.89 12.69
N GLY A 333 -3.24 11.92 12.26
CA GLY A 333 -3.73 12.94 11.33
C GLY A 333 -3.92 12.40 9.91
N ALA A 334 -3.88 13.27 8.91
CA ALA A 334 -4.02 12.87 7.51
C ALA A 334 -2.71 12.38 6.86
N SER A 335 -2.83 11.73 5.70
CA SER A 335 -1.70 11.24 4.90
C SER A 335 -0.64 12.31 4.58
N ASN A 336 -1.06 13.54 4.26
CA ASN A 336 -0.15 14.66 3.98
C ASN A 336 0.69 15.10 5.19
N GLY A 337 0.22 14.80 6.41
CA GLY A 337 0.96 14.95 7.67
C GLY A 337 1.53 13.63 8.19
N HIS A 338 1.60 12.60 7.35
CA HIS A 338 2.11 11.27 7.67
C HIS A 338 1.45 10.66 8.91
N TYR A 339 0.15 10.90 9.08
CA TYR A 339 -0.64 10.43 10.22
C TYR A 339 -0.06 10.91 11.56
N GLY A 340 0.55 12.09 11.60
CA GLY A 340 1.21 12.63 12.80
C GLY A 340 2.42 11.83 13.27
N GLY A 341 2.93 10.93 12.42
CA GLY A 341 3.93 9.94 12.81
C GLY A 341 3.42 8.91 13.83
N ASN A 342 2.11 8.68 13.90
CA ASN A 342 1.54 7.68 14.80
C ASN A 342 1.97 6.26 14.38
N ALA A 343 2.76 5.58 15.21
CA ALA A 343 3.29 4.25 14.93
C ALA A 343 2.19 3.19 14.76
N LYS A 344 1.09 3.27 15.52
CA LYS A 344 -0.04 2.33 15.43
C LYS A 344 -0.68 2.36 14.04
N THR A 345 -0.75 3.52 13.39
CA THR A 345 -1.23 3.60 12.00
C THR A 345 -0.37 2.74 11.06
N TYR A 346 0.95 2.81 11.14
CA TYR A 346 1.83 2.03 10.27
C TYR A 346 1.81 0.53 10.63
N MET A 347 1.70 0.20 11.92
CA MET A 347 1.60 -1.19 12.39
C MET A 347 0.25 -1.84 12.09
N ASN A 348 -0.85 -1.10 12.06
CA ASN A 348 -2.19 -1.65 11.80
C ASN A 348 -2.51 -1.73 10.30
N VAL A 349 -1.99 -0.78 9.51
CA VAL A 349 -2.17 -0.79 8.06
C VAL A 349 -1.28 -1.84 7.40
N GLY A 350 -0.06 -2.02 7.93
CA GLY A 350 0.83 -3.08 7.52
C GLY A 350 0.44 -4.42 8.12
#